data_AF-A0A0X7K8X6-F1
#
_entry.id   AF-A0A0X7K8X6-F1
#
_cell.length_a   1.000
_cell.length_b   1.000
_cell.length_c   1.000
_cell.angle_alpha   90.00
_cell.angle_beta   90.00
_cell.angle_gamma   90.00
#
_symmetry.space_group_name_H-M   'P 1'
#
loop_
_entity.id
_entity.type
_entity.pdbx_description
1 polymer ?
#
loop_
_entity_poly.entity_id
_entity_poly.type
_entity_poly.pdbx_seq_one_letter_code
_entity_poly.pdbx_strand_id
1 'polypeptide(L)'
;MSYDFQGTASVITASRHLGTPSDECLNDSVEIQLTSSGKPTVARLNFDSPLDWPGHPNFVTVNLPDGTSVSGVIAEIERPADAAGWVTFTVDD
;
A
#
# COMPACT_ATOMS: atom_id res chain seq x y z
N MET A 1 15.33 -2.99 7.59
CA MET A 1 15.50 -3.70 6.31
C MET A 1 15.06 -2.76 5.20
N SER A 2 15.56 -2.92 3.98
CA SER A 2 15.02 -2.18 2.83
C SER A 2 13.92 -3.03 2.20
N TYR A 3 12.82 -2.38 1.84
CA TYR A 3 11.68 -2.93 1.11
C TYR A 3 11.60 -2.34 -0.30
N ASP A 4 12.71 -1.81 -0.81
CA ASP A 4 12.73 -1.14 -2.10
C ASP A 4 12.44 -2.16 -3.21
N PHE A 5 11.43 -1.89 -4.04
CA PHE A 5 10.99 -2.76 -5.11
C PHE A 5 10.39 -1.95 -6.26
N GLN A 6 10.59 -2.41 -7.49
CA GLN A 6 9.93 -1.84 -8.66
C GLN A 6 9.50 -2.98 -9.59
N GLY A 7 8.23 -2.95 -10.00
CA GLY A 7 7.64 -3.94 -10.90
C GLY A 7 6.21 -4.28 -10.49
N THR A 8 5.72 -5.39 -11.02
CA THR A 8 4.35 -5.83 -10.76
C THR A 8 4.21 -6.53 -9.41
N ALA A 9 3.23 -6.10 -8.62
CA ALA A 9 2.89 -6.68 -7.31
C ALA A 9 1.37 -6.63 -7.07
N SER A 10 0.90 -7.37 -6.06
CA SER A 10 -0.50 -7.27 -5.62
C SER A 10 -0.61 -6.34 -4.42
N VAL A 11 -1.53 -5.38 -4.46
CA VAL A 11 -1.74 -4.39 -3.39
C VAL A 11 -3.12 -4.56 -2.79
N ILE A 12 -3.20 -4.67 -1.47
CA ILE A 12 -4.46 -4.70 -0.72
C ILE A 12 -4.62 -3.37 -0.01
N THR A 13 -5.70 -2.66 -0.30
CA THR A 13 -6.09 -1.44 0.40
C THR A 13 -7.22 -1.77 1.37
N ALA A 14 -7.18 -1.25 2.59
CA ALA A 14 -8.12 -1.66 3.63
C ALA A 14 -8.57 -0.52 4.55
N SER A 15 -9.79 -0.65 5.06
CA SER A 15 -10.29 0.11 6.22
C SER A 15 -10.33 -0.81 7.43
N ARG A 16 -9.38 -0.65 8.36
CA ARG A 16 -9.29 -1.43 9.60
C ARG A 16 -9.69 -0.58 10.79
N HIS A 17 -10.77 -0.97 11.46
CA HIS A 17 -11.23 -0.34 12.70
C HIS A 17 -11.45 -1.41 13.77
N LEU A 18 -11.02 -1.13 15.00
CA LEU A 18 -11.24 -2.03 16.14
C LEU A 18 -12.74 -2.35 16.29
N GLY A 19 -13.07 -3.64 16.26
CA GLY A 19 -14.43 -4.13 16.42
C GLY A 19 -15.30 -4.15 15.16
N THR A 20 -14.76 -3.83 13.98
CA THR A 20 -15.46 -3.92 12.68
C THR A 20 -14.70 -4.87 11.74
N PRO A 21 -15.40 -5.68 10.92
CA PRO A 21 -14.74 -6.41 9.83
C PRO A 21 -13.99 -5.43 8.92
N SER A 22 -12.81 -5.84 8.48
CA SER A 22 -12.01 -5.02 7.57
C SER A 22 -12.68 -4.98 6.20
N ASP A 23 -12.83 -3.79 5.64
CA ASP A 23 -13.25 -3.60 4.25
C ASP A 23 -11.99 -3.58 3.39
N GLU A 24 -11.77 -4.62 2.60
CA GLU A 24 -10.53 -4.86 1.85
C GLU A 24 -10.79 -4.87 0.35
N CYS A 25 -9.95 -4.17 -0.42
CA CYS A 25 -9.96 -4.18 -1.87
C CYS A 25 -8.62 -4.75 -2.38
N LEU A 26 -8.69 -5.82 -3.16
CA LEU A 26 -7.53 -6.41 -3.81
C LEU A 26 -7.30 -5.75 -5.17
N ASN A 27 -6.13 -5.18 -5.34
CA ASN A 27 -5.59 -4.70 -6.61
C ASN A 27 -4.54 -5.69 -7.07
N ASP A 28 -4.92 -6.59 -7.95
CA ASP A 28 -4.01 -7.61 -8.45
C ASP A 28 -3.18 -7.09 -9.63
N SER A 29 -1.92 -7.53 -9.69
CA SER A 29 -1.03 -7.29 -10.83
C SER A 29 -0.85 -5.80 -11.19
N VAL A 30 -0.51 -4.97 -10.20
CA VAL A 30 -0.29 -3.53 -10.35
C VAL A 30 1.20 -3.23 -10.55
N GLU A 31 1.52 -2.39 -11.52
CA GLU A 31 2.84 -1.77 -11.67
C GLU A 31 3.08 -0.76 -10.53
N ILE A 32 4.08 -1.04 -9.70
CA ILE A 32 4.38 -0.23 -8.53
C ILE A 32 5.87 0.11 -8.40
N GLN A 33 6.14 1.17 -7.64
CA GLN A 33 7.44 1.47 -7.08
C GLN A 33 7.31 1.64 -5.56
N LEU A 34 7.88 0.71 -4.81
CA LEU A 34 7.98 0.75 -3.36
C LEU A 34 9.36 1.26 -2.96
N THR A 35 9.41 2.25 -2.09
CA THR A 35 10.64 2.75 -1.48
C THR A 35 10.46 2.81 0.03
N SER A 36 11.53 2.60 0.78
CA SER A 36 11.51 2.55 2.24
C SER A 36 12.62 3.40 2.82
N SER A 37 12.32 4.19 3.85
CA SER A 37 13.28 5.11 4.46
C SER A 37 12.99 5.36 5.94
N GLY A 38 14.00 5.84 6.67
CA GLY A 38 13.85 6.29 8.06
C GLY A 38 13.84 5.21 9.14
N LYS A 39 13.67 5.67 10.39
CA LYS A 39 13.41 4.89 11.60
C LYS A 39 12.40 5.65 12.48
N PRO A 40 11.18 5.14 12.74
CA PRO A 40 10.61 3.87 12.23
C PRO A 40 10.53 3.86 10.69
N THR A 41 10.46 2.67 10.10
CA THR A 41 10.45 2.52 8.65
C THR A 41 9.17 3.10 8.06
N VAL A 42 9.33 4.09 7.20
CA VAL A 42 8.25 4.67 6.40
C VAL A 42 8.44 4.19 4.96
N ALA A 43 7.40 3.60 4.40
CA ALA A 43 7.36 3.15 3.03
C ALA A 43 6.52 4.10 2.18
N ARG A 44 6.97 4.36 0.95
CA ARG A 44 6.24 5.08 -0.08
C ARG A 44 6.03 4.16 -1.28
N LEU A 45 4.76 3.92 -1.58
CA LEU A 45 4.28 3.14 -2.70
C LEU A 45 3.73 4.10 -3.75
N ASN A 46 4.33 4.12 -4.93
CA ASN A 46 3.79 4.77 -6.11
C ASN A 46 3.15 3.71 -7.00
N PHE A 47 2.04 4.05 -7.65
CA PHE A 47 1.31 3.17 -8.58
C PHE A 47 0.94 3.95 -9.84
N ASP A 48 1.12 3.32 -11.00
CA ASP A 48 0.95 4.00 -12.30
C ASP A 48 -0.51 3.99 -12.80
N SER A 49 -1.39 3.25 -12.15
CA SER A 49 -2.82 3.16 -12.46
C SER A 49 -3.68 3.33 -11.21
N PRO A 50 -4.91 3.85 -11.34
CA PRO A 50 -5.83 3.96 -10.21
C PRO A 50 -6.02 2.63 -9.51
N LEU A 51 -6.00 2.65 -8.18
CA LEU A 51 -6.33 1.49 -7.35
C LEU A 51 -7.77 1.56 -6.88
N ASP A 52 -8.39 0.40 -6.67
CA ASP A 52 -9.59 0.24 -5.87
C ASP A 52 -9.27 0.53 -4.39
N TRP A 53 -10.17 1.29 -3.77
CA TRP A 53 -10.08 1.69 -2.38
C TRP A 53 -11.41 1.46 -1.67
N PRO A 54 -11.38 1.05 -0.40
CA PRO A 54 -12.55 1.11 0.45
C PRO A 54 -12.92 2.58 0.75
N GLY A 55 -14.08 2.81 1.36
CA GLY A 55 -14.57 4.18 1.61
C GLY A 55 -13.65 5.03 2.50
N HIS A 56 -13.01 4.43 3.50
CA HIS A 56 -12.14 5.10 4.47
C HIS A 56 -10.81 4.36 4.66
N PRO A 57 -9.94 4.34 3.63
CA PRO A 57 -8.73 3.54 3.66
C PRO A 57 -7.77 4.08 4.73
N ASN A 58 -7.25 3.18 5.55
CA ASN A 58 -6.29 3.51 6.61
C ASN A 58 -5.14 2.50 6.72
N PHE A 59 -5.18 1.43 5.94
CA PHE A 59 -4.18 0.37 5.98
C PHE A 59 -3.89 -0.11 4.55
N VAL A 60 -2.64 -0.48 4.31
CA VAL A 60 -2.19 -1.03 3.02
C VAL A 60 -1.30 -2.24 3.26
N THR A 61 -1.37 -3.21 2.35
CA THR A 61 -0.46 -4.35 2.29
C THR A 61 0.02 -4.51 0.85
N VAL A 62 1.32 -4.60 0.68
CA VAL A 62 1.97 -4.85 -0.61
C VAL A 62 2.53 -6.27 -0.57
N ASN A 63 2.02 -7.14 -1.44
CA ASN A 63 2.51 -8.50 -1.61
C ASN A 63 3.49 -8.52 -2.77
N LEU A 64 4.77 -8.66 -2.42
CA LEU A 64 5.87 -8.71 -3.37
C LEU A 64 5.96 -10.11 -4.02
N PRO A 65 6.46 -10.21 -5.26
CA PRO A 65 6.51 -11.47 -6.01
C PRO A 65 7.48 -12.51 -5.42
N ASP A 66 8.39 -12.09 -4.53
CA ASP A 66 9.28 -12.98 -3.78
C ASP A 66 8.58 -13.70 -2.61
N GLY A 67 7.30 -13.40 -2.37
CA GLY A 67 6.50 -13.93 -1.26
C GLY A 67 6.56 -13.09 0.00
N THR A 68 7.30 -11.97 0.00
CA THR A 68 7.35 -11.02 1.11
C THR A 68 6.11 -10.13 1.09
N SER A 69 5.56 -9.82 2.28
CA SER A 69 4.47 -8.86 2.43
C SER A 69 4.93 -7.67 3.28
N VAL A 70 4.66 -6.46 2.81
CA VAL A 70 4.97 -5.21 3.52
C VAL A 70 3.66 -4.51 3.81
N SER A 71 3.32 -4.35 5.09
CA SER A 71 2.03 -3.80 5.51
C SER A 71 2.17 -2.66 6.50
N GLY A 72 1.16 -1.81 6.56
CA GLY A 72 1.20 -0.70 7.49
C GLY A 72 0.03 0.27 7.43
N VAL A 73 0.03 1.17 8.41
CA VAL A 73 -0.97 2.24 8.54
C VAL A 73 -0.63 3.38 7.58
N ILE A 74 -1.62 3.81 6.80
CA ILE A 74 -1.49 4.92 5.87
C ILE A 74 -1.29 6.22 6.66
N ALA A 75 -0.18 6.90 6.38
CA ALA A 75 0.13 8.22 6.93
C ALA A 75 -0.33 9.34 6.00
N GLU A 76 -0.15 9.15 4.69
CA GLU A 76 -0.50 10.15 3.67
C GLU A 76 -0.82 9.45 2.34
N ILE A 77 -1.77 9.98 1.57
CA ILE A 77 -2.21 9.37 0.33
C ILE A 77 -2.64 10.43 -0.69
N GLU A 78 -2.22 10.24 -1.94
CA GLU A 78 -2.74 10.91 -3.12
C GLU A 78 -3.28 9.86 -4.09
N ARG A 79 -4.59 9.86 -4.29
CA ARG A 79 -5.30 8.88 -5.13
C ARG A 79 -6.24 9.58 -6.11
N PRO A 80 -5.72 10.06 -7.25
CA PRO A 80 -6.58 10.58 -8.31
C PRO A 80 -7.52 9.50 -8.83
N ALA A 81 -8.72 9.86 -9.28
CA ALA A 81 -9.70 8.89 -9.78
C ALA A 81 -9.26 8.20 -11.08
N ASP A 82 -8.51 8.91 -11.93
CA ASP A 82 -8.16 8.47 -13.30
C ASP A 82 -6.66 8.62 -13.60
N ALA A 83 -5.79 8.69 -12.59
CA ALA A 83 -4.36 8.84 -12.79
C ALA A 83 -3.53 8.07 -11.76
N ALA A 84 -2.23 7.99 -12.04
CA ALA A 84 -1.22 7.51 -11.11
C ALA A 84 -1.30 8.26 -9.77
N GLY A 85 -0.91 7.57 -8.70
CA GLY A 85 -0.95 8.11 -7.35
C GLY A 85 0.12 7.49 -6.47
N TRP A 86 0.05 7.82 -5.19
CA TRP A 86 0.98 7.31 -4.21
C TRP A 86 0.36 7.23 -2.82
N VAL A 87 0.94 6.38 -1.99
CA VAL A 87 0.61 6.25 -0.57
C VAL A 87 1.89 6.11 0.24
N THR A 88 1.95 6.84 1.35
CA THR A 88 3.00 6.73 2.36
C THR A 88 2.41 6.06 3.59
N PHE A 89 3.09 5.05 4.14
CA PHE A 89 2.62 4.28 5.28
C PHE A 89 3.78 3.87 6.21
N THR A 90 3.47 3.68 7.49
CA THR A 90 4.42 3.17 8.47
C THR A 90 4.46 1.65 8.42
N VAL A 91 5.63 1.06 8.21
CA VAL A 91 5.76 -0.40 8.18
C VAL A 91 5.62 -0.96 9.60
N ASP A 92 4.72 -1.92 9.76
CA ASP A 92 4.59 -2.75 10.97
C ASP A 92 5.69 -3.84 10.89
N ASP A 93 6.55 -3.95 11.90
CA ASP A 93 7.62 -4.97 12.01
C ASP A 93 7.12 -6.22 12.74
#